data_AF-A0A2H5ZN02-F1
#
_entry.id   AF-A0A2H5ZN02-F1
#
_cell.length_a   1.000
_cell.length_b   1.000
_cell.length_c   1.000
_cell.angle_alpha   90.00
_cell.angle_beta   90.00
_cell.angle_gamma   90.00
#
_symmetry.space_group_name_H-M   'P 1'
#
loop_
_entity.id
_entity.type
_entity.pdbx_description
1 polymer ?
#
loop_
_entity_poly.entity_id
_entity_poly.type
_entity_poly.pdbx_seq_one_letter_code
_entity_poly.pdbx_strand_id
1 'polypeptide(L)' 'MIRYFCDRCDVEVEHHADLTVFSVEIGESGSTSNWRLRRELCTKCLEETKDFLNKFFAKPLPKKRTA' A
#
# COMPACT_ATOMS: atom_id res chain seq x y z
N MET A 1 -23.50 4.67 16.48
CA MET A 1 -22.03 4.71 16.57
C MET A 1 -21.49 4.15 15.27
N ILE A 2 -20.68 4.91 14.52
CA ILE A 2 -20.08 4.43 13.26
C ILE A 2 -18.85 3.62 13.65
N ARG A 3 -18.74 2.38 13.14
CA ARG A 3 -17.59 1.51 13.35
C ARG A 3 -16.68 1.58 12.13
N TYR A 4 -15.38 1.71 12.35
CA TYR A 4 -14.39 1.79 11.30
C TYR A 4 -13.56 0.52 11.28
N PHE A 5 -13.29 -0.01 10.09
CA PHE A 5 -12.58 -1.28 9.94
C PHE A 5 -11.40 -1.12 8.99
N CYS A 6 -10.32 -1.84 9.28
CA CYS A 6 -9.21 -1.98 8.36
C CYS A 6 -9.59 -2.93 7.21
N ASP A 7 -9.49 -2.49 5.96
CA ASP A 7 -9.79 -3.29 4.75
C ASP A 7 -8.88 -4.52 4.57
N ARG A 8 -7.80 -4.64 5.36
CA ARG A 8 -6.82 -5.74 5.23
C ARG A 8 -6.94 -6.79 6.32
N CYS A 9 -7.25 -6.41 7.56
CA CYS A 9 -7.26 -7.33 8.70
C CYS A 9 -8.57 -7.34 9.47
N ASP A 10 -9.58 -6.61 9.01
CA ASP A 10 -10.92 -6.52 9.60
C ASP A 10 -10.94 -6.08 11.08
N VAL A 11 -9.84 -5.49 11.56
CA VAL A 11 -9.77 -4.92 12.91
C VAL A 11 -10.64 -3.67 12.98
N GLU A 12 -11.50 -3.63 14.00
CA GLU A 12 -12.27 -2.44 14.38
C GLU A 12 -11.33 -1.41 15.02
N VAL A 13 -11.45 -0.16 14.58
CA VAL A 13 -10.75 0.98 15.18
C VAL A 13 -11.74 2.01 15.69
N GLU A 14 -11.37 2.70 16.77
CA GLU A 14 -12.26 3.62 17.47
C GLU A 14 -12.52 4.91 16.68
N HIS A 15 -11.52 5.41 15.94
CA HIS A 15 -11.64 6.64 15.16
C HIS A 15 -11.24 6.44 13.70
N HIS A 16 -11.92 7.15 12.79
CA HIS A 16 -11.55 7.18 11.36
C HIS A 16 -10.13 7.71 11.15
N ALA A 17 -9.66 8.60 12.01
CA ALA A 17 -8.31 9.15 11.97
C ALA A 17 -7.20 8.09 12.16
N ASP A 18 -7.55 6.93 12.72
CA ASP A 18 -6.62 5.80 12.89
C ASP A 18 -6.49 4.95 11.60
N LEU A 19 -7.33 5.21 10.60
CA LEU A 19 -7.23 4.63 9.26
C LEU A 19 -6.45 5.57 8.35
N THR A 20 -5.49 5.01 7.63
CA THR A 20 -4.77 5.70 6.56
C THR A 20 -5.26 5.20 5.21
N VAL A 21 -5.59 6.13 4.31
CA VAL A 21 -5.94 5.81 2.94
C VAL A 21 -4.67 5.45 2.16
N PHE A 22 -4.59 4.20 1.72
CA PHE A 22 -3.57 3.71 0.81
C PHE A 22 -4.16 3.61 -0.60
N SER A 23 -3.54 4.30 -1.57
CA SER A 23 -3.98 4.22 -2.97
C SER A 23 -2.85 3.87 -3.92
N VAL A 24 -3.08 2.90 -4.80
CA VAL A 24 -2.17 2.50 -5.88
C VAL A 24 -2.85 2.75 -7.20
N GLU A 25 -2.18 3.50 -8.07
CA GLU A 25 -2.58 3.68 -9.46
C GLU A 25 -1.81 2.67 -10.31
N ILE A 26 -2.54 1.76 -10.94
CA ILE A 26 -2.02 0.73 -11.82
C ILE A 26 -2.41 1.11 -13.24
N GLY A 27 -1.45 1.58 -14.01
CA GLY A 27 -1.66 1.99 -15.38
C GLY A 27 -0.43 2.68 -15.95
N GLU A 28 -0.31 2.67 -17.27
CA GLU A 28 0.73 3.39 -17.99
C GLU A 28 0.29 4.85 -18.19
N SER A 29 1.14 5.81 -17.85
CA SER A 29 0.85 7.24 -17.96
C SER A 29 0.37 7.59 -19.38
N GLY A 30 -0.92 7.95 -19.52
CA GLY A 30 -1.55 8.28 -20.81
C GLY A 30 -2.50 7.22 -21.36
N SER A 31 -2.63 6.06 -20.71
CA SER A 31 -3.66 5.06 -21.02
C SER A 31 -5.02 5.48 -20.43
N THR A 32 -6.11 5.28 -21.19
CA THR A 32 -7.49 5.48 -20.71
C THR A 32 -7.94 4.41 -19.70
N SER A 33 -7.11 3.40 -19.44
CA SER A 33 -7.42 2.25 -18.58
C SER A 33 -6.58 2.24 -17.31
N ASN A 34 -6.55 3.35 -16.57
CA ASN A 34 -5.88 3.43 -15.27
C ASN A 34 -6.80 2.87 -14.18
N TRP A 35 -6.32 1.86 -13.46
CA TRP A 35 -7.04 1.27 -12.34
C TRP A 35 -6.51 1.86 -11.04
N ARG A 36 -7.37 2.54 -10.29
CA ARG A 36 -7.02 3.06 -8.96
C ARG A 36 -7.58 2.14 -7.89
N LEU A 37 -6.68 1.46 -7.18
CA LEU A 37 -7.02 0.69 -5.99
C LEU A 37 -6.90 1.61 -4.77
N ARG A 38 -7.99 1.83 -4.05
CA ARG A 38 -8.03 2.58 -2.79
C ARG A 38 -8.42 1.63 -1.66
N ARG A 39 -7.67 1.64 -0.56
CA ARG A 39 -7.93 0.85 0.66
C ARG A 39 -7.70 1.70 1.91
N GLU A 40 -8.47 1.48 2.95
CA GLU A 40 -8.29 2.08 4.27
C GLU A 40 -7.60 1.08 5.19
N LEU A 41 -6.39 1.40 5.64
CA LEU A 41 -5.53 0.50 6.42
C LEU A 41 -5.28 1.08 7.80
N CYS A 42 -5.29 0.23 8.83
CA CYS A 42 -4.76 0.60 10.13
C CYS A 42 -3.24 0.79 10.06
N THR A 43 -2.66 1.51 11.02
CA THR A 43 -1.22 1.80 11.10
C THR A 43 -0.33 0.57 10.93
N LYS A 44 -0.70 -0.55 11.56
CA LYS A 44 0.06 -1.80 11.47
C LYS A 44 0.08 -2.36 10.04
N CYS A 45 -1.09 -2.44 9.40
CA CYS A 45 -1.20 -2.94 8.03
C CYS A 45 -0.53 -2.01 7.02
N LEU A 46 -0.55 -0.70 7.27
CA LEU A 46 0.14 0.29 6.45
C LEU A 46 1.67 0.07 6.48
N GLU A 47 2.25 -0.07 7.67
CA GLU A 47 3.70 -0.30 7.83
C GLU A 47 4.15 -1.58 7.13
N GLU A 48 3.43 -2.69 7.30
CA GLU A 48 3.71 -3.93 6.58
C GLU A 48 3.63 -3.76 5.05
N THR A 49 2.66 -2.99 4.56
CA THR A 49 2.54 -2.70 3.13
C THR A 49 3.70 -1.86 2.63
N LYS A 50 4.15 -0.85 3.39
CA LYS A 50 5.35 -0.07 3.04
C LYS A 50 6.60 -0.94 3.00
N ASP A 51 6.80 -1.81 3.98
CA ASP A 51 7.92 -2.75 4.01
C ASP A 51 7.90 -3.70 2.81
N PHE A 52 6.72 -4.21 2.45
CA PHE A 52 6.54 -5.05 1.28
C PHE A 52 6.91 -4.29 -0.01
N LEU A 53 6.38 -3.07 -0.19
CA LEU A 53 6.70 -2.24 -1.35
C LEU A 53 8.19 -1.92 -1.40
N ASN A 54 8.80 -1.55 -0.27
CA ASN A 54 10.24 -1.30 -0.20
C ASN A 54 11.04 -2.53 -0.62
N LYS A 55 10.66 -3.75 -0.21
CA LYS A 55 11.32 -4.98 -0.66
C LYS A 55 11.13 -5.28 -2.14
N PHE A 56 9.95 -5.00 -2.69
CA PHE A 56 9.65 -5.22 -4.11
C PHE A 56 10.31 -4.20 -5.03
N PHE A 57 10.40 -2.94 -4.59
CA PHE A 57 10.98 -1.83 -5.36
C PHE A 57 12.46 -1.56 -5.04
N ALA A 58 13.01 -2.13 -3.96
CA ALA A 58 14.44 -2.21 -3.76
C ALA A 58 15.05 -3.07 -4.88
N LYS A 59 15.48 -2.41 -5.94
CA LYS A 59 16.19 -3.03 -7.08
C LYS A 59 17.24 -4.01 -6.57
N PRO A 60 17.38 -5.22 -7.15
CA PRO A 60 18.59 -6.00 -6.94
C PRO A 60 19.76 -5.14 -7.41
N LEU A 61 20.69 -4.84 -6.49
CA LEU A 61 21.95 -4.18 -6.81
C LEU A 61 22.57 -4.91 -8.01
N PRO A 62 22.94 -4.20 -9.11
CA PRO A 62 23.61 -4.86 -10.22
C PRO A 62 24.90 -5.48 -9.68
N LYS A 63 24.96 -6.81 -9.66
CA LYS A 63 26.22 -7.55 -9.46
C LYS A 63 27.17 -7.03 -10.52
N LYS A 64 28.13 -6.19 -10.13
CA LYS A 64 29.27 -5.83 -10.97
C LYS A 64 29.90 -7.14 -11.43
N ARG A 65 29.80 -7.46 -12.73
CA ARG A 65 30.65 -8.46 -13.35
C ARG A 65 32.07 -7.89 -13.28
N THR A 66 32.88 -8.38 -12.36
CA THR A 66 34.32 -8.19 -12.41
C THR A 66 34.82 -8.93 -13.65
N ALA A 67 35.34 -8.17 -14.61
CA ALA A 67 36.11 -8.70 -15.73
C ALA A 67 37.56 -8.94 -15.29
#